data_AF-X1KEU5-F1
#
_entry.id   AF-X1KEU5-F1
#
_cell.length_a   1.000
_cell.length_b   1.000
_cell.length_c   1.000
_cell.angle_alpha   90.00
_cell.angle_beta   90.00
_cell.angle_gamma   90.00
#
_symmetry.space_group_name_H-M   'P 1'
#
loop_
_entity.id
_entity.type
_entity.pdbx_description
1 polymer ?
#
loop_
_entity_poly.entity_id
_entity_poly.type
_entity_poly.pdbx_seq_one_letter_code
_entity_poly.pdbx_strand_id
1 'polypeptide(L)'
;KLGWACYWKRRPKGVKDTIIWKYFEDPKTFWDFLTSRVHNKEKLYVIAHQMTFDFVVSEGMKYITKYNYTLKNLFEKDRVFIAIYKSDKKTIIFLDNTNFFPMPLKMLGKAVGLKKGKVNFKTCSKKELLKYCKRDVEILLATWKKWIKFRTDNDLGNFGVTVA
;
A
#
# COMPACT_ATOMS: atom_id res chain seq x y z
N LYS A 1 -14.66 -1.12 -9.51
CA LYS A 1 -14.38 0.28 -9.12
C LYS A 1 -12.96 0.60 -9.57
N LEU A 2 -12.67 1.83 -10.03
CA LEU A 2 -11.32 2.19 -10.46
C LEU A 2 -10.34 2.32 -9.29
N GLY A 3 -9.05 2.15 -9.55
CA GLY A 3 -7.99 2.29 -8.56
C GLY A 3 -6.61 2.53 -9.17
N TRP A 4 -5.67 2.92 -8.30
CA TRP A 4 -4.25 3.06 -8.61
C TRP A 4 -3.42 2.25 -7.63
N ALA A 5 -2.40 1.58 -8.13
CA ALA A 5 -1.35 0.97 -7.32
C ALA A 5 0.01 1.54 -7.74
N CYS A 6 0.91 1.65 -6.77
CA CYS A 6 2.31 2.00 -7.01
C CYS A 6 3.19 0.93 -6.36
N TYR A 7 3.99 0.26 -7.18
CA TYR A 7 5.06 -0.60 -6.71
C TYR A 7 6.33 0.24 -6.53
N TRP A 8 6.93 0.14 -5.34
CA TRP A 8 8.21 0.79 -5.02
C TRP A 8 9.19 -0.25 -4.50
N LYS A 9 10.33 -0.41 -5.18
CA LYS A 9 11.48 -1.22 -4.70
C LYS A 9 12.67 -0.31 -4.52
N ARG A 10 13.14 -0.22 -3.27
CA ARG A 10 14.40 0.44 -2.93
C ARG A 10 15.57 -0.28 -3.60
N ARG A 11 16.52 0.48 -4.13
CA ARG A 11 17.75 -0.06 -4.73
C ARG A 11 18.98 0.35 -3.91
N PRO A 12 20.12 -0.34 -4.09
CA PRO A 12 21.38 0.07 -3.45
C PRO A 12 21.75 1.52 -3.79
N LYS A 13 22.60 2.11 -2.94
CA LYS A 13 23.08 3.48 -3.12
C LYS A 13 23.67 3.66 -4.53
N GLY A 14 23.30 4.76 -5.19
CA GLY A 14 23.73 5.06 -6.56
C GLY A 14 22.81 4.51 -7.66
N VAL A 15 21.87 3.61 -7.32
CA VAL A 15 20.86 3.10 -8.26
C VAL A 15 19.51 3.74 -7.99
N LYS A 16 18.84 4.24 -9.02
CA LYS A 16 17.49 4.79 -8.89
C LYS A 16 16.51 3.71 -8.44
N ASP A 17 15.70 4.04 -7.45
CA ASP A 17 14.61 3.18 -7.00
C ASP A 17 13.67 2.80 -8.16
N THR A 18 13.15 1.58 -8.12
CA THR A 18 12.14 1.15 -9.09
C THR A 18 10.77 1.65 -8.63
N ILE A 19 10.08 2.39 -9.50
CA ILE A 19 8.71 2.87 -9.28
C ILE A 19 7.87 2.49 -10.48
N ILE A 20 6.80 1.73 -10.27
CA ILE A 20 5.89 1.28 -11.34
C ILE A 20 4.47 1.57 -10.93
N TRP A 21 3.76 2.32 -11.78
CA TRP A 21 2.36 2.67 -11.56
C TRP A 21 1.44 1.73 -12.35
N LYS A 22 0.33 1.34 -11.73
CA LYS A 22 -0.71 0.54 -12.37
C LYS A 22 -2.07 1.15 -12.10
N TYR A 23 -2.75 1.52 -13.17
CA TYR A 23 -4.19 1.77 -13.15
C TYR A 23 -4.96 0.46 -13.34
N PHE A 24 -6.11 0.34 -12.68
CA PHE A 24 -7.00 -0.82 -12.81
C PHE A 24 -8.46 -0.41 -12.59
N GLU A 25 -9.39 -1.15 -13.19
CA GLU A 25 -10.84 -0.95 -13.03
C GLU A 25 -11.55 -2.16 -12.41
N ASP A 26 -10.85 -3.28 -12.38
CA ASP A 26 -11.29 -4.57 -11.89
C ASP A 26 -10.25 -5.16 -10.91
N PRO A 27 -10.69 -5.98 -9.96
CA PRO A 27 -9.81 -6.66 -9.02
C PRO A 27 -8.75 -7.56 -9.66
N LYS A 28 -9.06 -8.27 -10.76
CA LYS A 28 -8.11 -9.21 -11.39
C LYS A 28 -6.86 -8.47 -11.84
N THR A 29 -7.02 -7.32 -12.49
CA THR A 29 -5.91 -6.48 -12.95
C THR A 29 -5.02 -6.00 -11.80
N PHE A 30 -5.61 -5.67 -10.65
CA PHE A 30 -4.85 -5.33 -9.43
C PHE A 30 -4.06 -6.53 -8.92
N TRP A 31 -4.70 -7.69 -8.80
CA TRP A 31 -4.06 -8.89 -8.25
C TRP A 31 -2.99 -9.48 -9.16
N ASP A 32 -3.19 -9.46 -10.48
CA ASP A 32 -2.15 -9.82 -11.46
C ASP A 32 -0.93 -8.89 -11.32
N PHE A 33 -1.17 -7.58 -11.14
CA PHE A 33 -0.08 -6.64 -10.88
C PHE A 33 0.64 -6.93 -9.56
N LEU A 34 -0.09 -7.09 -8.47
CA LEU A 34 0.47 -7.37 -7.14
C LEU A 34 1.30 -8.65 -7.16
N THR A 35 0.74 -9.75 -7.64
CA THR A 35 1.39 -11.07 -7.64
C THR A 35 2.61 -11.13 -8.55
N SER A 36 2.63 -10.36 -9.65
CA SER A 36 3.82 -10.21 -10.52
C SER A 36 5.01 -9.52 -9.82
N ARG A 37 4.80 -8.92 -8.65
CA ARG A 37 5.82 -8.22 -7.84
C ARG A 37 6.17 -8.96 -6.55
N VAL A 38 5.59 -10.14 -6.32
CA VAL A 38 5.98 -10.99 -5.18
C VAL A 38 7.14 -11.89 -5.62
N HIS A 39 8.28 -11.69 -4.97
CA HIS A 39 9.49 -12.46 -5.23
C HIS A 39 9.74 -13.52 -4.16
N ASN A 40 10.42 -14.60 -4.55
CA ASN A 40 10.77 -15.66 -3.62
C ASN A 40 11.75 -15.12 -2.56
N LYS A 41 11.52 -15.52 -1.30
CA LYS A 41 12.30 -15.11 -0.11
C LYS A 41 12.28 -13.60 0.19
N GLU A 42 11.43 -12.82 -0.50
CA GLU A 42 11.17 -11.42 -0.20
C GLU A 42 9.75 -11.25 0.40
N LYS A 43 9.58 -10.23 1.24
CA LYS A 43 8.26 -9.81 1.74
C LYS A 43 7.75 -8.66 0.86
N LEU A 44 6.55 -8.80 0.29
CA LEU A 44 5.85 -7.69 -0.34
C LEU A 44 4.91 -7.04 0.68
N TYR A 45 5.16 -5.76 0.99
CA TYR A 45 4.25 -4.95 1.79
C TYR A 45 3.23 -4.28 0.89
N VAL A 46 1.95 -4.52 1.16
CA VAL A 46 0.82 -3.86 0.52
C VAL A 46 0.24 -2.91 1.54
N ILE A 47 0.23 -1.62 1.22
CA ILE A 47 -0.09 -0.56 2.18
C ILE A 47 -1.19 0.32 1.61
N ALA A 48 -2.22 0.56 2.41
CA ALA A 48 -3.35 1.42 2.09
C ALA A 48 -3.78 2.19 3.34
N HIS A 49 -4.57 3.26 3.17
CA HIS A 49 -5.00 4.14 4.25
C HIS A 49 -6.45 3.84 4.61
N GLN A 50 -6.68 2.93 5.58
CA GLN A 50 -7.87 2.08 5.74
C GLN A 50 -7.82 0.81 4.88
N MET A 51 -6.85 -0.05 5.17
CA MET A 51 -6.56 -1.27 4.42
C MET A 51 -7.77 -2.20 4.26
N THR A 52 -8.60 -2.34 5.28
CA THR A 52 -9.78 -3.22 5.22
C THR A 52 -10.71 -2.84 4.06
N PHE A 53 -10.91 -1.55 3.79
CA PHE A 53 -11.75 -1.10 2.69
C PHE A 53 -11.18 -1.52 1.33
N ASP A 54 -9.90 -1.24 1.07
CA ASP A 54 -9.23 -1.61 -0.17
C ASP A 54 -9.16 -3.13 -0.35
N PHE A 55 -8.92 -3.88 0.73
CA PHE A 55 -8.87 -5.34 0.73
C PHE A 55 -10.22 -5.95 0.34
N VAL A 56 -11.33 -5.44 0.89
CA VAL A 56 -12.69 -5.89 0.54
C VAL A 56 -13.07 -5.51 -0.89
N VAL A 57 -12.86 -4.25 -1.29
CA VAL A 57 -13.23 -3.75 -2.63
C VAL A 57 -12.42 -4.43 -3.73
N SER A 58 -11.19 -4.85 -3.45
CA SER A 58 -10.35 -5.64 -4.35
C SER A 58 -10.62 -7.15 -4.28
N GLU A 59 -11.71 -7.60 -3.65
CA GLU A 59 -12.05 -9.02 -3.52
C GLU A 59 -10.93 -9.86 -2.88
N GLY A 60 -10.23 -9.31 -1.88
CA GLY A 60 -8.96 -9.88 -1.42
C GLY A 60 -9.04 -11.30 -0.90
N MET A 61 -10.13 -11.68 -0.20
CA MET A 61 -10.35 -13.06 0.24
C MET A 61 -10.43 -14.06 -0.92
N LYS A 62 -11.03 -13.67 -2.05
CA LYS A 62 -11.17 -14.51 -3.24
C LYS A 62 -9.82 -14.69 -3.94
N TYR A 63 -9.07 -13.61 -4.12
CA TYR A 63 -7.81 -13.71 -4.87
C TYR A 63 -6.67 -14.30 -4.03
N ILE A 64 -6.58 -13.99 -2.74
CA ILE A 64 -5.52 -14.54 -1.89
C ILE A 64 -5.57 -16.08 -1.85
N THR A 65 -6.79 -16.66 -1.79
CA THR A 65 -7.01 -18.10 -1.87
C THR A 65 -6.73 -18.64 -3.27
N LYS A 66 -7.18 -17.95 -4.33
CA LYS A 66 -6.91 -18.30 -5.73
C LYS A 66 -5.41 -18.39 -6.06
N TYR A 67 -4.57 -17.58 -5.42
CA TYR A 67 -3.10 -17.64 -5.59
C TYR A 67 -2.39 -18.51 -4.54
N ASN A 68 -3.11 -19.41 -3.86
CA ASN A 68 -2.56 -20.37 -2.90
C ASN A 68 -1.82 -19.73 -1.72
N TYR A 69 -2.28 -18.57 -1.25
CA TYR A 69 -1.78 -17.97 -0.02
C TYR A 69 -2.66 -18.38 1.16
N THR A 70 -2.01 -18.68 2.28
CA THR A 70 -2.66 -19.02 3.54
C THR A 70 -2.43 -17.91 4.56
N LEU A 71 -3.45 -17.57 5.33
CA LEU A 71 -3.34 -16.61 6.43
C LEU A 71 -2.48 -17.23 7.52
N LYS A 72 -1.44 -16.50 7.94
CA LYS A 72 -0.54 -16.93 9.02
C LYS A 72 -0.66 -16.07 10.26
N ASN A 73 -1.00 -14.80 10.09
CA ASN A 73 -1.27 -13.91 11.21
C ASN A 73 -2.28 -12.86 10.77
N LEU A 74 -3.21 -12.53 11.67
CA LEU A 74 -4.15 -11.43 11.52
C LEU A 74 -4.20 -10.67 12.83
N PHE A 75 -3.92 -9.38 12.76
CA PHE A 75 -4.20 -8.45 13.84
C PHE A 75 -5.11 -7.37 13.28
N GLU A 76 -6.32 -7.30 13.81
CA GLU A 76 -7.34 -6.34 13.43
C GLU A 76 -7.92 -5.76 14.72
N LYS A 77 -7.67 -4.47 14.95
CA LYS A 77 -8.16 -3.72 16.11
C LYS A 77 -8.18 -2.24 15.80
N ASP A 78 -9.34 -1.61 15.95
CA ASP A 78 -9.57 -0.18 15.74
C ASP A 78 -9.09 0.30 14.34
N ARG A 79 -7.95 1.00 14.28
CA ARG A 79 -7.34 1.52 13.04
C ARG A 79 -6.09 0.75 12.64
N VAL A 80 -5.89 -0.44 13.20
CA VAL A 80 -4.76 -1.30 12.91
C VAL A 80 -5.27 -2.53 12.18
N PHE A 81 -4.77 -2.72 10.96
CA PHE A 81 -4.96 -3.93 10.20
C PHE A 81 -3.60 -4.44 9.75
N ILE A 82 -3.25 -5.65 10.16
CA ILE A 82 -2.04 -6.36 9.75
C ILE A 82 -2.44 -7.79 9.40
N ALA A 83 -2.31 -8.17 8.12
CA ALA A 83 -2.54 -9.54 7.69
C ALA A 83 -1.31 -10.09 6.96
N ILE A 84 -0.76 -11.18 7.48
CA ILE A 84 0.41 -11.86 6.92
C ILE A 84 -0.06 -13.13 6.22
N TYR A 85 0.15 -13.16 4.90
CA TYR A 85 -0.18 -14.28 4.04
C TYR A 85 1.09 -14.91 3.49
N LYS A 86 1.17 -16.24 3.50
CA LYS A 86 2.30 -17.00 2.95
C LYS A 86 1.86 -18.06 1.95
N SER A 87 2.67 -18.24 0.91
CA SER A 87 2.59 -19.33 -0.07
C SER A 87 4.01 -19.82 -0.33
N ASP A 88 4.31 -21.11 -0.19
CA ASP A 88 5.67 -21.70 -0.30
C ASP A 88 6.81 -20.74 0.11
N LYS A 89 7.45 -20.07 -0.86
CA LYS A 89 8.59 -19.14 -0.68
C LYS A 89 8.23 -17.65 -0.74
N LYS A 90 6.96 -17.29 -0.79
CA LYS A 90 6.43 -15.94 -1.02
C LYS A 90 5.64 -15.46 0.20
N THR A 91 5.81 -14.18 0.55
CA THR A 91 5.10 -13.55 1.66
C THR A 91 4.49 -12.22 1.22
N ILE A 92 3.21 -12.04 1.50
CA ILE A 92 2.49 -10.77 1.34
C ILE A 92 2.06 -10.30 2.74
N ILE A 93 2.31 -9.02 3.02
CA ILE A 93 1.90 -8.37 4.27
C ILE A 93 0.99 -7.21 3.89
N PHE A 94 -0.29 -7.32 4.23
CA PHE A 94 -1.22 -6.20 4.16
C PHE A 94 -1.10 -5.42 5.46
N LEU A 95 -0.87 -4.11 5.33
CA LEU A 95 -0.62 -3.21 6.45
C LEU A 95 -1.45 -1.95 6.29
N ASP A 96 -2.19 -1.57 7.32
CA ASP A 96 -2.80 -0.25 7.36
C ASP A 96 -1.75 0.83 7.59
N ASN A 97 -1.76 1.85 6.75
CA ASN A 97 -0.97 3.04 6.92
C ASN A 97 -1.25 3.74 8.25
N THR A 98 -2.47 3.65 8.77
CA THR A 98 -2.82 4.29 10.06
C THR A 98 -2.16 3.64 11.26
N ASN A 99 -1.62 2.44 11.12
CA ASN A 99 -0.80 1.80 12.15
C ASN A 99 0.49 2.60 12.43
N PHE A 100 1.10 3.16 11.38
CA PHE A 100 2.31 3.99 11.51
C PHE A 100 1.98 5.48 11.61
N PHE A 101 0.87 5.90 10.99
CA PHE A 101 0.52 7.30 10.84
C PHE A 101 -0.95 7.51 11.22
N PRO A 102 -1.27 7.66 12.52
CA PRO A 102 -2.64 7.71 13.03
C PRO A 102 -3.32 9.07 12.79
N MET A 103 -3.31 9.54 11.54
CA MET A 103 -3.87 10.81 11.12
C MET A 103 -4.48 10.72 9.71
N PRO A 104 -5.41 11.62 9.34
CA PRO A 104 -6.00 11.60 8.00
C PRO A 104 -4.95 11.79 6.89
N LEU A 105 -5.12 11.10 5.75
CA LEU A 105 -4.24 11.21 4.59
C LEU A 105 -4.02 12.67 4.11
N LYS A 106 -5.00 13.54 4.31
CA LYS A 106 -4.88 14.98 4.01
C LYS A 106 -3.78 15.67 4.82
N MET A 107 -3.64 15.29 6.10
CA MET A 107 -2.60 15.84 6.98
C MET A 107 -1.22 15.30 6.60
N LEU A 108 -1.13 14.01 6.28
CA LEU A 108 0.10 13.42 5.72
C LEU A 108 0.52 14.11 4.43
N GLY A 109 -0.44 14.38 3.54
CA GLY A 109 -0.21 15.16 2.32
C GLY A 109 0.47 16.49 2.60
N LYS A 110 -0.04 17.28 3.57
CA LYS A 110 0.61 18.53 4.00
C LYS A 110 2.05 18.30 4.50
N ALA A 111 2.27 17.28 5.34
CA ALA A 111 3.58 16.97 5.92
C ALA A 111 4.65 16.54 4.90
N VAL A 112 4.22 16.05 3.72
CA VAL A 112 5.09 15.66 2.61
C VAL A 112 5.05 16.63 1.43
N GLY A 113 4.40 17.80 1.58
CA GLY A 113 4.32 18.82 0.54
C GLY A 113 3.36 18.51 -0.62
N LEU A 114 2.47 17.53 -0.46
CA LEU A 114 1.49 17.11 -1.46
C LEU A 114 0.06 17.41 -1.01
N LYS A 115 -0.55 18.44 -1.57
CA LYS A 115 -1.95 18.77 -1.29
C LYS A 115 -2.88 17.64 -1.77
N LYS A 116 -3.66 17.06 -0.86
CA LYS A 116 -4.74 16.12 -1.20
C LYS A 116 -5.85 16.85 -1.97
N GLY A 117 -6.33 16.26 -3.06
CA GLY A 117 -7.46 16.78 -3.81
C GLY A 117 -8.76 16.74 -3.00
N LYS A 118 -9.77 17.48 -3.46
CA LYS A 118 -11.17 17.31 -3.05
C LYS A 118 -11.92 16.66 -4.21
N VAL A 119 -12.86 15.77 -3.90
CA VAL A 119 -13.72 15.14 -4.89
C VAL A 119 -15.12 14.99 -4.29
N ASN A 120 -16.15 15.27 -5.09
CA ASN A 120 -17.52 14.91 -4.75
C ASN A 120 -17.83 13.57 -5.42
N PHE A 121 -17.84 12.49 -4.65
CA PHE A 121 -18.04 11.14 -5.18
C PHE A 121 -19.41 10.93 -5.85
N LYS A 122 -20.39 11.80 -5.62
CA LYS A 122 -21.71 11.73 -6.26
C LYS A 122 -21.74 12.31 -7.67
N THR A 123 -20.88 13.28 -7.96
CA THR A 123 -20.94 14.08 -9.20
C THR A 123 -19.62 14.11 -9.97
N CYS A 124 -18.54 13.57 -9.43
CA CYS A 124 -17.24 13.63 -10.10
C CYS A 124 -17.22 12.81 -11.39
N SER A 125 -16.56 13.35 -12.39
CA SER A 125 -16.20 12.62 -13.59
C SER A 125 -15.17 11.51 -13.28
N LYS A 126 -15.11 10.49 -14.16
CA LYS A 126 -14.08 9.45 -14.10
C LYS A 126 -12.66 10.02 -14.10
N LYS A 127 -12.43 11.11 -14.86
CA LYS A 127 -11.13 11.79 -14.95
C LYS A 127 -10.72 12.45 -13.63
N GLU A 128 -11.66 13.09 -12.93
CA GLU A 128 -11.42 13.68 -11.62
C GLU A 128 -11.15 12.61 -10.57
N LEU A 129 -11.95 11.54 -10.56
CA LEU A 129 -11.78 10.42 -9.65
C LEU A 129 -10.42 9.74 -9.85
N LEU A 130 -10.01 9.53 -11.11
CA LEU A 130 -8.71 8.95 -11.46
C LEU A 130 -7.55 9.80 -10.92
N LYS A 131 -7.61 11.13 -11.10
CA LYS A 131 -6.59 12.05 -10.57
C LYS A 131 -6.55 12.04 -9.04
N TYR A 132 -7.74 12.02 -8.40
CA TYR A 132 -7.87 11.97 -6.96
C TYR A 132 -7.26 10.67 -6.38
N CYS A 133 -7.63 9.51 -6.91
CA CYS A 133 -7.10 8.22 -6.47
C CYS A 133 -5.58 8.14 -6.65
N LYS A 134 -5.03 8.65 -7.77
CA LYS A 134 -3.59 8.69 -7.96
C LYS A 134 -2.88 9.57 -6.94
N ARG A 135 -3.42 10.76 -6.65
CA ARG A 135 -2.88 11.68 -5.63
C ARG A 135 -2.82 11.04 -4.25
N ASP A 136 -3.82 10.25 -3.88
CA ASP A 136 -3.83 9.56 -2.60
C ASP A 136 -2.66 8.56 -2.48
N VAL A 137 -2.37 7.81 -3.56
CA VAL A 137 -1.23 6.89 -3.62
C VAL A 137 0.11 7.64 -3.68
N GLU A 138 0.19 8.79 -4.36
CA GLU A 138 1.37 9.67 -4.34
C GLU A 138 1.73 10.14 -2.93
N ILE A 139 0.71 10.52 -2.14
CA ILE A 139 0.89 10.92 -0.73
C ILE A 139 1.43 9.75 0.08
N LEU A 140 0.87 8.55 -0.08
CA LEU A 140 1.36 7.34 0.60
C LEU A 140 2.83 7.07 0.24
N LEU A 141 3.17 7.06 -1.04
CA LEU A 141 4.54 6.83 -1.50
C LEU A 141 5.52 7.83 -0.91
N ALA A 142 5.19 9.12 -0.93
CA ALA A 142 6.03 10.18 -0.37
C ALA A 142 6.20 10.05 1.15
N THR A 143 5.12 9.70 1.86
CA THR A 143 5.12 9.46 3.30
C THR A 143 6.06 8.31 3.66
N TRP A 144 5.92 7.16 3.00
CA TRP A 144 6.75 5.99 3.26
C TRP A 144 8.20 6.21 2.86
N LYS A 145 8.48 6.91 1.76
CA LYS A 145 9.86 7.29 1.41
C LYS A 145 10.51 8.13 2.50
N LYS A 146 9.80 9.14 3.01
CA LYS A 146 10.31 10.02 4.07
C LYS A 146 10.53 9.25 5.37
N TRP A 147 9.59 8.41 5.77
CA TRP A 147 9.70 7.57 6.97
C TRP A 147 10.87 6.58 6.89
N ILE A 148 10.98 5.84 5.78
CA ILE A 148 12.05 4.86 5.60
C ILE A 148 13.42 5.54 5.54
N LYS A 149 13.52 6.71 4.88
CA LYS A 149 14.74 7.53 4.89
C LYS A 149 15.09 7.96 6.31
N PHE A 150 14.15 8.55 7.05
CA PHE A 150 14.35 8.94 8.45
C PHE A 150 14.84 7.75 9.29
N ARG A 151 14.20 6.59 9.17
CA ARG A 151 14.61 5.37 9.89
C ARG A 151 16.03 4.93 9.55
N THR A 152 16.39 4.92 8.27
CA THR A 152 17.73 4.53 7.81
C THR A 152 18.79 5.55 8.23
N ASP A 153 18.51 6.84 8.14
CA ASP A 153 19.45 7.91 8.50
C ASP A 153 19.72 7.96 10.02
N ASN A 154 18.79 7.46 10.84
CA ASN A 154 18.88 7.44 12.31
C ASN A 154 19.15 6.04 12.88
N ASP A 155 19.51 5.06 12.04
CA ASP A 155 19.83 3.68 12.43
C ASP A 155 18.85 3.01 13.41
N LEU A 156 17.54 3.20 13.19
CA LEU A 156 16.49 2.67 14.08
C LEU A 156 16.22 1.17 13.84
N GLY A 157 17.21 0.42 13.33
CA GLY A 157 17.14 -1.01 13.09
C GLY A 157 16.23 -1.47 11.94
N ASN A 158 15.82 -2.74 12.02
CA ASN A 158 15.05 -3.43 11.00
C ASN A 158 13.59 -2.98 10.95
N PHE A 159 12.95 -3.09 9.78
CA PHE A 159 11.54 -2.73 9.63
C PHE A 159 10.62 -3.76 10.30
N GLY A 160 9.94 -3.35 11.37
CA GLY A 160 8.81 -4.07 11.97
C GLY A 160 7.48 -3.78 11.27
N VAL A 161 6.47 -4.63 11.52
CA VAL A 161 5.07 -4.39 11.10
C VAL A 161 4.28 -3.56 12.11
N THR A 162 4.87 -3.28 13.28
CA THR A 162 4.34 -2.47 14.39
C THR A 162 5.31 -1.33 14.72
N VAL A 163 4.85 -0.32 15.47
CA VAL A 163 5.65 0.84 15.90
C VAL A 163 6.35 0.60 17.26
N ALA A 164 6.18 -0.56 17.88
CA ALA A 164 6.89 -1.00 19.08
C ALA A 164 7.23 -2.49 18.94
#